data_AF-A0A9E4F900-F1
#
_entry.id   AF-A0A9E4F900-F1
#
_cell.length_a   1.000
_cell.length_b   1.000
_cell.length_c   1.000
_cell.angle_alpha   90.00
_cell.angle_beta   90.00
_cell.angle_gamma   90.00
#
_symmetry.space_group_name_H-M   'P 1'
#
loop_
_entity.id
_entity.type
_entity.pdbx_description
1 polymer ?
#
loop_
_entity_poly.entity_id
_entity_poly.type
_entity_poly.pdbx_seq_one_letter_code
_entity_poly.pdbx_strand_id
1 'polypeptide(L)' 'MTEGDLPRRARGLVLEWLDIHRNELLANWQAAEDHLPMQRIPPLE' A
#
# COMPACT_ATOMS: atom_id res chain seq x y z
N MET A 1 20.79 -7.46 -12.69
CA MET A 1 19.44 -6.96 -12.39
C MET A 1 19.62 -6.05 -11.20
N THR A 2 19.51 -4.75 -11.38
CA THR A 2 19.82 -3.76 -10.33
C THR A 2 18.72 -3.81 -9.29
N GLU A 3 19.06 -4.30 -8.10
CA GLU A 3 18.22 -4.31 -6.90
C GLU A 3 17.76 -2.87 -6.60
N GLY A 4 16.52 -2.53 -6.95
CA GLY A 4 15.95 -1.20 -6.67
C GLY A 4 14.95 -0.68 -7.71
N ASP A 5 14.95 -1.18 -8.96
CA ASP A 5 13.94 -0.75 -9.94
C ASP A 5 12.76 -1.71 -9.97
N LEU A 6 11.62 -1.25 -9.44
CA LEU A 6 10.38 -2.01 -9.52
C LEU A 6 9.96 -2.09 -11.00
N PRO A 7 9.84 -3.29 -11.60
CA PRO A 7 9.54 -3.44 -13.01
C PRO A 7 8.26 -2.68 -13.36
N ARG A 8 8.21 -2.07 -14.55
CA ARG A 8 7.12 -1.16 -14.97
C ARG A 8 5.71 -1.72 -14.72
N ARG A 9 5.53 -3.05 -14.84
CA ARG A 9 4.27 -3.75 -14.53
C ARG A 9 3.94 -3.75 -13.04
N ALA A 10 4.91 -4.04 -12.17
CA ALA A 10 4.73 -4.02 -10.73
C ALA A 10 4.43 -2.59 -10.23
N ARG A 11 4.99 -1.55 -10.86
CA ARG A 11 4.62 -0.15 -10.54
C ARG A 11 3.15 0.15 -10.84
N GLY A 12 2.63 -0.36 -11.95
CA GLY A 12 1.21 -0.24 -12.28
C GLY A 12 0.32 -0.87 -11.21
N LEU A 13 0.62 -2.12 -10.84
CA LEU A 13 -0.12 -2.85 -9.81
C LEU A 13 -0.11 -2.13 -8.44
N VAL A 14 1.05 -1.60 -8.03
CA VAL A 14 1.14 -0.83 -6.78
C VAL A 14 0.31 0.46 -6.87
N LEU A 15 0.31 1.17 -8.01
CA LEU A 15 -0.49 2.38 -8.17
C LEU A 15 -2.00 2.09 -8.16
N GLU A 16 -2.44 1.03 -8.82
CA GLU A 16 -3.86 0.61 -8.81
C GLU A 16 -4.29 0.21 -7.40
N TRP A 17 -3.44 -0.55 -6.70
CA TRP A 17 -3.67 -0.91 -5.30
C TRP A 17 -3.73 0.33 -4.39
N LEU A 18 -2.82 1.28 -4.56
CA LEU A 18 -2.79 2.52 -3.79
C LEU A 18 -4.06 3.36 -4.03
N ASP A 19 -4.60 3.37 -5.24
CA ASP A 19 -5.82 4.10 -5.57
C ASP A 19 -7.04 3.48 -4.86
N ILE A 20 -7.18 2.16 -4.94
CA ILE A 20 -8.28 1.40 -4.32
C ILE A 20 -8.23 1.51 -2.78
N HIS A 21 -7.04 1.35 -2.19
CA HIS A 21 -6.86 1.27 -0.75
C HIS A 21 -6.40 2.57 -0.10
N ARG A 22 -6.49 3.71 -0.80
CA ARG A 22 -5.99 5.01 -0.32
C ARG A 22 -6.54 5.39 1.05
N ASN A 23 -7.85 5.21 1.25
CA ASN A 23 -8.52 5.53 2.50
C ASN A 23 -8.09 4.58 3.64
N GLU A 24 -7.95 3.29 3.37
CA GLU A 24 -7.50 2.31 4.36
C GLU A 24 -6.05 2.55 4.78
N LEU A 25 -5.19 2.91 3.82
CA LEU A 25 -3.81 3.31 4.09
C LEU A 25 -3.74 4.54 5.00
N LEU A 26 -4.58 5.55 4.74
CA LEU A 26 -4.62 6.76 5.56
C LEU A 26 -5.17 6.47 6.97
N ALA A 27 -6.20 5.62 7.07
CA ALA A 27 -6.74 5.18 8.36
C ALA A 27 -5.69 4.37 9.16
N ASN A 28 -4.95 3.49 8.49
CA ASN A 28 -3.85 2.75 9.11
C ASN A 28 -2.70 3.66 9.51
N TRP A 29 -2.39 4.66 8.70
CA TRP A 29 -1.38 5.66 9.04
C TRP A 29 -1.76 6.38 10.35
N GLN A 30 -3.00 6.85 10.43
CA GLN A 30 -3.50 7.51 11.63
C GLN A 30 -3.53 6.57 12.85
N ALA A 31 -3.92 5.31 12.65
CA ALA A 31 -3.89 4.30 13.71
C ALA A 31 -2.46 4.00 14.18
N ALA A 32 -1.49 3.95 13.27
CA ALA A 32 -0.08 3.75 13.61
C ALA A 32 0.47 4.92 14.44
N GLU A 33 0.11 6.17 14.09
CA GLU A 33 0.46 7.35 14.88
C GLU A 33 -0.15 7.31 16.29
N ASP A 34 -1.35 6.75 16.44
CA ASP A 34 -2.04 6.59 17.73
C ASP A 34 -1.62 5.31 18.48
N HIS A 35 -0.62 4.56 17.98
CA HIS A 35 -0.21 3.25 18.51
C HIS A 35 -1.34 2.21 18.58
N LEU A 36 -2.35 2.37 17.73
CA LEU A 36 -3.46 1.45 17.56
C LEU A 36 -3.12 0.33 16.57
N PRO A 37 -3.82 -0.83 16.67
CA PRO A 37 -3.63 -1.92 15.73
C PRO A 37 -4.09 -1.52 14.33
N MET A 38 -3.15 -1.55 13.36
CA MET A 38 -3.43 -1.35 11.95
C MET A 38 -4.26 -2.52 11.39
N GLN A 39 -5.19 -2.21 10.48
CA GLN A 39 -6.01 -3.20 9.78
C GLN A 39 -5.25 -3.78 8.59
N ARG A 40 -5.51 -5.06 8.27
CA ARG A 40 -4.84 -5.70 7.15
C ARG A 40 -5.50 -5.28 5.85
N ILE A 41 -4.74 -4.61 4.98
CA ILE A 41 -5.21 -4.23 3.65
C ILE A 41 -4.98 -5.41 2.70
N PRO A 42 -6.03 -5.91 2.02
CA PRO A 42 -5.89 -7.03 1.10
C PRO A 42 -5.03 -6.62 -0.12
N PRO A 43 -4.26 -7.55 -0.70
CA PRO A 43 -3.50 -7.27 -1.93
C PRO A 43 -4.45 -7.13 -3.14
N LEU A 44 -3.96 -6.47 -4.19
CA LEU A 44 -4.66 -6.41 -5.49
C LEU A 44 -4.74 -7.82 -6.10
N GLU A 45 -5.94 -8.26 -6.46
CA GLU A 45 -6.20 -9.55 -7.14
C GLU A 45 -5.81 -9.53 -8.63
#